data_AF-A0A7I4Y476-F1
#
_entry.id   AF-A0A7I4Y476-F1
#
_cell.length_a   1.000
_cell.length_b   1.000
_cell.length_c   1.000
_cell.angle_alpha   90.00
_cell.angle_beta   90.00
_cell.angle_gamma   90.00
#
_symmetry.space_group_name_H-M   'P 1'
#
loop_
_entity.id
_entity.type
_entity.pdbx_description
1 polymer ?
#
loop_
_entity_poly.entity_id
_entity_poly.type
_entity_poly.pdbx_seq_one_letter_code
_entity_poly.pdbx_strand_id
1 'polypeptide(L)'
;MSTLLSTKKRLLTSSINKLELILDSLKQEGLEDTSLDPNLTRDVHLEKIRKLGEGIKAIELAMAKVETSLDGLASTFDSISVSGNEPNGFEEYVGKSEISLSVAFDYSILLQTRLGTIKSLLAQPISPAGESSSFPSTRHARVKPLELPPIPIPTFGGSIWEWDSFWEIFNTNVHSQDIADMIKFNYLLNALKGEAKESIKVLQVTGDNYNKAIQFLHNKYNNREVLINALVERMDHCSLRGQSIKDQRHLLEQLQGIVTQLEEKGEEVNNSWLIKKVLSKFPESLA
;
A
#
# COMPACT_ATOMS: atom_id res chain seq x y z
N MET A 1 2.67 23.52 36.79
CA MET A 1 2.43 22.31 35.98
C MET A 1 0.94 22.06 35.65
N SER A 2 -0.02 22.44 36.50
CA SER A 2 -1.47 22.21 36.26
C SER A 2 -2.08 22.94 35.03
N THR A 3 -1.57 24.13 34.69
CA THR A 3 -2.14 24.98 33.60
C THR A 3 -1.88 24.43 32.20
N LEU A 4 -0.71 23.84 31.94
CA LEU A 4 -0.37 23.25 30.64
C LEU A 4 -1.22 22.01 30.35
N LEU A 5 -1.34 21.11 31.33
CA LEU A 5 -2.17 19.90 31.22
C LEU A 5 -3.65 20.26 30.98
N SER A 6 -4.19 21.23 31.74
CA SER A 6 -5.55 21.75 31.54
C SER A 6 -5.74 22.33 30.12
N THR A 7 -4.74 23.05 29.61
CA THR A 7 -4.77 23.62 28.26
C THR A 7 -4.80 22.53 27.19
N LYS A 8 -3.96 21.49 27.32
CA LYS A 8 -3.91 20.36 26.37
C LYS A 8 -5.21 19.55 26.38
N LYS A 9 -5.78 19.28 27.57
CA LYS A 9 -7.10 18.64 27.70
C LYS A 9 -8.18 19.43 26.96
N ARG A 10 -8.24 20.75 27.17
CA ARG A 10 -9.21 21.63 26.49
C ARG A 10 -9.05 21.62 24.97
N LEU A 11 -7.81 21.63 24.47
CA LEU A 11 -7.52 21.57 23.03
C LEU A 11 -7.97 20.25 22.40
N LEU A 12 -7.75 19.14 23.08
CA LEU A 12 -8.19 17.83 22.62
C LEU A 12 -9.72 17.77 22.57
N THR A 13 -10.41 18.14 23.66
CA THR A 13 -11.88 18.20 23.69
C THR A 13 -12.44 19.11 22.60
N SER A 14 -11.85 20.29 22.38
CA SER A 14 -12.27 21.19 21.31
C SER A 14 -12.08 20.59 19.92
N SER A 15 -11.04 19.76 19.73
CA SER A 15 -10.77 19.11 18.44
C SER A 15 -11.75 17.97 18.18
N ILE A 16 -12.06 17.18 19.22
CA ILE A 16 -13.08 16.12 19.17
C ILE A 16 -14.45 16.71 18.85
N ASN A 17 -14.87 17.74 19.58
CA ASN A 17 -16.17 18.39 19.32
C ASN A 17 -16.25 18.96 17.90
N LYS A 18 -15.15 19.48 17.36
CA LYS A 18 -15.11 19.98 15.98
C LYS A 18 -15.25 18.85 14.97
N LEU A 19 -14.62 17.70 15.22
CA LEU A 19 -14.77 16.50 14.40
C LEU A 19 -16.22 16.01 14.40
N GLU A 20 -16.83 15.91 15.58
CA GLU A 20 -18.25 15.51 15.73
C GLU A 20 -19.20 16.47 15.01
N LEU A 21 -19.00 17.78 15.12
CA LEU A 21 -19.79 18.78 14.39
C LEU A 21 -19.68 18.62 12.86
N ILE A 22 -18.49 18.30 12.35
CA ILE A 22 -18.29 18.04 10.91
C ILE A 22 -19.06 16.78 10.50
N LEU A 23 -18.97 15.71 11.29
CA LEU A 23 -19.70 14.48 11.01
C LEU A 23 -21.22 14.71 11.01
N ASP A 24 -21.74 15.43 12.01
CA ASP A 24 -23.17 15.73 12.10
C ASP A 24 -23.65 16.61 10.94
N SER A 25 -22.86 17.61 10.54
CA SER A 25 -23.16 18.45 9.37
C SER A 25 -23.25 17.62 8.09
N LEU A 26 -22.30 16.69 7.88
CA LEU A 26 -22.27 15.85 6.68
C LEU A 26 -23.40 14.82 6.66
N LYS A 27 -23.75 14.26 7.82
CA LYS A 27 -24.92 13.38 7.98
C LYS A 27 -26.22 14.10 7.68
N GLN A 28 -26.37 15.35 8.15
CA GLN A 28 -27.55 16.19 7.85
C GLN A 28 -27.67 16.54 6.37
N GLU A 29 -26.54 16.69 5.66
CA GLU A 29 -26.54 16.89 4.21
C GLU A 29 -27.01 15.65 3.42
N GLY A 30 -27.16 14.49 4.07
CA GLY A 30 -27.71 13.28 3.44
C GLY A 30 -26.83 12.72 2.32
N LEU A 31 -25.52 13.00 2.36
CA LEU A 31 -24.57 12.60 1.32
C LEU A 31 -24.44 11.06 1.21
N GLU A 32 -24.82 10.33 2.25
CA GLU A 32 -24.80 8.86 2.35
C GLU A 32 -25.90 8.18 1.51
N ASP A 33 -27.08 8.81 1.48
CA ASP A 33 -28.33 8.34 0.86
C ASP A 33 -28.48 8.78 -0.59
N THR A 34 -27.37 9.24 -1.19
CA THR A 34 -27.35 9.71 -2.57
C THR A 34 -27.73 8.57 -3.51
N SER A 35 -29.03 8.51 -3.79
CA SER A 35 -29.67 7.63 -4.75
C SER A 35 -28.88 7.61 -6.06
N LEU A 36 -28.58 6.39 -6.49
CA LEU A 36 -28.12 5.97 -7.81
C LEU A 36 -29.17 6.29 -8.89
N ASP A 37 -29.81 7.47 -8.84
CA ASP A 37 -30.80 7.84 -9.85
C ASP A 37 -30.08 8.09 -11.18
N PRO A 38 -30.22 7.19 -12.17
CA PRO A 38 -29.55 7.33 -13.45
C PRO A 38 -30.09 8.53 -14.26
N ASN A 39 -31.20 9.13 -13.80
CA ASN A 39 -31.85 10.27 -14.45
C ASN A 39 -31.37 11.63 -13.94
N LEU A 40 -30.45 11.67 -12.98
CA LEU A 40 -29.92 12.92 -12.45
C LEU A 40 -28.93 13.55 -13.45
N THR A 41 -28.97 14.87 -13.61
CA THR A 41 -28.13 15.56 -14.58
C THR A 41 -26.65 15.49 -14.19
N ARG A 42 -25.76 15.46 -15.19
CA ARG A 42 -24.30 15.40 -15.03
C ARG A 42 -23.77 16.47 -14.06
N ASP A 43 -24.32 17.69 -14.12
CA ASP A 43 -23.92 18.82 -13.28
C ASP A 43 -24.22 18.57 -11.79
N VAL A 44 -25.35 17.93 -11.49
CA VAL A 44 -25.72 17.57 -10.11
C VAL A 44 -24.80 16.47 -9.58
N HIS A 45 -24.39 15.51 -10.41
CA HIS A 45 -23.39 14.52 -10.02
C HIS A 45 -22.00 15.13 -9.77
N LEU A 46 -21.58 16.11 -10.57
CA LEU A 46 -20.30 16.81 -10.36
C LEU A 46 -20.32 17.62 -9.06
N GLU A 47 -21.44 18.30 -8.76
CA GLU A 47 -21.59 19.03 -7.51
C GLU A 47 -21.57 18.09 -6.30
N LYS A 48 -22.19 16.91 -6.41
CA LYS A 48 -22.12 15.86 -5.38
C LYS A 48 -20.70 15.34 -5.18
N ILE A 49 -19.96 15.09 -6.26
CA ILE A 49 -18.54 14.70 -6.20
C ILE A 49 -17.71 15.76 -5.48
N ARG A 50 -17.94 17.05 -5.79
CA ARG A 50 -17.24 18.17 -5.17
C ARG A 50 -17.51 18.20 -3.67
N LYS A 51 -18.77 18.15 -3.25
CA LYS A 51 -19.18 18.15 -1.84
C LYS A 51 -18.65 16.95 -1.07
N LEU A 52 -18.74 15.74 -1.63
CA LEU A 52 -18.16 14.53 -1.03
C LEU A 52 -16.65 14.67 -0.86
N GLY A 53 -15.94 15.16 -1.88
CA GLY A 53 -14.50 15.38 -1.80
C GLY A 53 -14.08 16.43 -0.76
N GLU A 54 -14.86 17.50 -0.60
CA GLU A 54 -14.63 18.52 0.44
C GLU A 54 -14.92 17.99 1.84
N GLY A 55 -16.01 17.23 2.01
CA GLY A 55 -16.38 16.59 3.28
C GLY A 55 -15.33 15.58 3.76
N ILE A 56 -14.84 14.71 2.87
CA ILE A 56 -13.77 13.74 3.17
C ILE A 56 -12.51 14.48 3.66
N LYS A 57 -12.08 15.52 2.94
CA LYS A 57 -10.90 16.32 3.35
C LYS A 57 -11.11 17.01 4.70
N ALA A 58 -12.32 17.50 4.98
CA ALA A 58 -12.63 18.13 6.25
C ALA A 58 -12.56 17.14 7.42
N ILE A 59 -13.05 15.91 7.22
CA ILE A 59 -12.95 14.82 8.21
C ILE A 59 -11.48 14.45 8.44
N GLU A 60 -10.70 14.20 7.39
CA GLU A 60 -9.28 13.82 7.48
C GLU A 60 -8.47 14.89 8.23
N LEU A 61 -8.70 16.17 7.93
CA LEU A 61 -8.02 17.28 8.61
C LEU A 61 -8.42 17.38 10.09
N ALA A 62 -9.68 17.12 10.42
CA ALA A 62 -10.16 17.14 11.80
C ALA A 62 -9.64 15.95 12.61
N MET A 63 -9.57 14.75 12.02
CA MET A 63 -8.94 13.57 12.62
C MET A 63 -7.46 13.82 12.95
N ALA A 64 -6.69 14.31 11.97
CA ALA A 64 -5.27 14.66 12.18
C ALA A 64 -5.08 15.69 13.32
N LYS A 65 -6.05 16.61 13.48
CA LYS A 65 -6.02 17.60 14.56
C LYS A 65 -6.29 16.99 15.93
N VAL A 66 -7.18 15.98 16.02
CA VAL A 66 -7.44 15.21 17.23
C VAL A 66 -6.19 14.41 17.61
N GLU A 67 -5.60 13.68 16.66
CA GLU A 67 -4.36 12.91 16.87
C GLU A 67 -3.21 13.79 17.37
N THR A 68 -2.94 14.91 16.69
CA THR A 68 -1.89 15.86 17.12
C THR A 68 -2.16 16.42 18.53
N SER A 69 -3.42 16.63 18.89
CA SER A 69 -3.79 17.12 20.22
C SER A 69 -3.68 16.03 21.28
N LEU A 70 -3.93 14.77 20.92
CA LEU A 70 -3.78 13.60 21.77
C LEU A 70 -2.31 13.30 22.05
N ASP A 71 -1.45 13.31 21.03
CA ASP A 71 0.02 13.18 21.17
C ASP A 71 0.58 14.29 22.05
N GLY A 72 0.07 15.51 21.85
CA GLY A 72 0.42 16.66 22.67
C GLY A 72 -0.02 16.53 24.12
N LEU A 73 -1.08 15.78 24.42
CA LEU A 73 -1.54 15.48 25.77
C LEU A 73 -0.70 14.34 26.38
N ALA A 74 -0.46 13.25 25.63
CA ALA A 74 0.36 12.11 26.04
C ALA A 74 1.78 12.56 26.43
N SER A 75 2.42 13.39 25.59
CA SER A 75 3.77 13.93 25.88
C SER A 75 3.81 14.75 27.17
N THR A 76 2.74 15.51 27.48
CA THR A 76 2.66 16.24 28.74
C THR A 76 2.42 15.33 29.93
N PHE A 77 1.74 14.20 29.73
CA PHE A 77 1.48 13.20 30.76
C PHE A 77 2.75 12.44 31.12
N ASP A 78 3.52 11.99 30.12
CA ASP A 78 4.82 11.33 30.34
C ASP A 78 5.78 12.22 31.14
N SER A 79 5.78 13.52 30.85
CA SER A 79 6.57 14.51 31.60
C SER A 79 6.14 14.66 33.07
N ILE A 80 4.86 14.40 33.37
CA ILE A 80 4.28 14.52 34.72
C ILE A 80 4.41 13.21 35.51
N SER A 81 4.27 12.05 34.88
CA SER A 81 4.43 10.73 35.50
C SER A 81 5.85 10.53 36.07
N VAL A 82 6.88 11.08 35.40
CA VAL A 82 8.26 11.11 35.91
C VAL A 82 8.39 11.94 37.20
N SER A 83 7.49 12.90 37.44
CA SER A 83 7.48 13.78 38.63
C SER A 83 6.68 13.20 39.82
N GLY A 84 6.18 11.96 39.74
CA GLY A 84 5.64 11.22 40.89
C GLY A 84 4.19 11.49 41.30
N ASN A 85 3.41 12.21 40.48
CA ASN A 85 1.96 12.36 40.66
C ASN A 85 1.26 11.83 39.42
N GLU A 86 0.65 10.63 39.48
CA GLU A 86 -0.19 10.13 38.38
C GLU A 86 -1.49 10.94 38.30
N PRO A 87 -1.74 11.69 37.21
CA PRO A 87 -2.99 12.40 37.03
C PRO A 87 -4.11 11.41 36.62
N ASN A 88 -5.14 11.27 37.46
CA ASN A 88 -6.36 10.55 37.08
C ASN A 88 -7.02 11.18 35.84
N GLY A 89 -7.51 10.31 34.93
CA GLY A 89 -8.40 10.67 33.84
C GLY A 89 -7.78 10.76 32.44
N PHE A 90 -6.50 10.40 32.22
CA PHE A 90 -5.93 10.35 30.86
C PHE A 90 -6.59 9.28 29.98
N GLU A 91 -6.85 8.10 30.54
CA GLU A 91 -7.53 6.99 29.87
C GLU A 91 -8.91 7.37 29.33
N GLU A 92 -9.64 8.26 30.02
CA GLU A 92 -10.94 8.78 29.55
C GLU A 92 -10.79 9.63 28.28
N TYR A 93 -9.76 10.48 28.19
CA TYR A 93 -9.52 11.31 27.01
C TYR A 93 -9.01 10.47 25.84
N VAL A 94 -8.17 9.47 26.10
CA VAL A 94 -7.72 8.50 25.10
C VAL A 94 -8.93 7.75 24.54
N GLY A 95 -9.75 7.14 25.40
CA GLY A 95 -10.93 6.39 24.97
C GLY A 95 -11.94 7.24 24.19
N LYS A 96 -12.20 8.49 24.63
CA LYS A 96 -13.05 9.42 23.85
C LYS A 96 -12.46 9.74 22.47
N SER A 97 -11.14 9.95 22.40
CA SER A 97 -10.46 10.24 21.13
C SER A 97 -10.52 9.04 20.19
N GLU A 98 -10.26 7.83 20.70
CA GLU A 98 -10.32 6.58 19.92
C GLU A 98 -11.71 6.33 19.36
N ILE A 99 -12.76 6.50 20.18
CA ILE A 99 -14.15 6.35 19.73
C ILE A 99 -14.47 7.36 18.62
N SER A 100 -14.19 8.66 18.83
CA SER A 100 -14.52 9.70 17.84
C SER A 100 -13.69 9.54 16.56
N LEU A 101 -12.42 9.12 16.64
CA LEU A 101 -11.58 8.81 15.48
C LEU A 101 -12.10 7.58 14.72
N SER A 102 -12.50 6.51 15.41
CA SER A 102 -13.07 5.31 14.78
C SER A 102 -14.34 5.65 14.00
N VAL A 103 -15.28 6.38 14.62
CA VAL A 103 -16.53 6.78 13.96
C VAL A 103 -16.25 7.66 12.75
N ALA A 104 -15.30 8.59 12.85
CA ALA A 104 -14.91 9.44 11.73
C ALA A 104 -14.26 8.67 10.59
N PHE A 105 -13.41 7.68 10.91
CA PHE A 105 -12.75 6.83 9.93
C PHE A 105 -13.76 6.00 9.15
N ASP A 106 -14.65 5.29 9.84
CA ASP A 106 -15.71 4.49 9.20
C ASP A 106 -16.58 5.34 8.28
N TYR A 107 -16.89 6.57 8.73
CA TYR A 107 -17.67 7.52 7.94
C TYR A 107 -16.92 8.01 6.69
N SER A 108 -15.61 8.30 6.82
CA SER A 108 -14.77 8.68 5.68
C SER A 108 -14.72 7.58 4.62
N ILE A 109 -14.59 6.31 5.03
CA ILE A 109 -14.62 5.16 4.12
C ILE A 109 -15.96 5.06 3.37
N LEU A 110 -17.07 5.28 4.06
CA LEU A 110 -18.40 5.31 3.44
C LEU A 110 -18.48 6.38 2.35
N LEU A 111 -18.05 7.61 2.66
CA LEU A 111 -18.06 8.72 1.69
C LEU A 111 -17.11 8.46 0.50
N GLN A 112 -15.92 7.91 0.74
CA GLN A 112 -14.97 7.54 -0.31
C GLN A 112 -15.54 6.49 -1.26
N THR A 113 -16.24 5.49 -0.72
CA THR A 113 -16.93 4.47 -1.52
C THR A 113 -18.00 5.11 -2.42
N ARG A 114 -18.83 6.01 -1.87
CA ARG A 114 -19.84 6.75 -2.64
C ARG A 114 -19.23 7.63 -3.73
N LEU A 115 -18.14 8.32 -3.42
CA LEU A 115 -17.40 9.13 -4.38
C LEU A 115 -16.89 8.27 -5.55
N GLY A 116 -16.34 7.08 -5.27
CA GLY A 116 -15.90 6.13 -6.28
C GLY A 116 -17.04 5.67 -7.19
N THR A 117 -18.19 5.33 -6.61
CA THR A 117 -19.39 4.92 -7.36
C THR A 117 -19.88 6.02 -8.29
N ILE A 118 -20.02 7.26 -7.83
CA ILE A 118 -20.52 8.37 -8.68
C ILE A 118 -19.51 8.69 -9.80
N LYS A 119 -18.20 8.63 -9.52
CA LYS A 119 -17.17 8.81 -10.56
C LYS A 119 -17.24 7.72 -11.64
N SER A 120 -17.48 6.47 -11.25
CA SER A 120 -17.67 5.36 -12.18
C SER A 120 -18.91 5.57 -13.08
N LEU A 121 -20.02 6.05 -12.53
CA LEU A 121 -21.23 6.37 -13.32
C LEU A 121 -20.97 7.47 -14.37
N LEU A 122 -20.25 8.53 -14.01
CA LEU A 122 -19.94 9.64 -14.95
C LEU A 122 -18.88 9.29 -16.00
N ALA A 123 -18.11 8.23 -15.77
CA ALA A 123 -17.12 7.69 -16.71
C ALA A 123 -17.75 6.82 -17.80
N GLN A 124 -19.05 6.52 -17.73
CA GLN A 124 -19.78 5.86 -18.81
C GLN A 124 -19.89 6.80 -20.04
N PRO A 125 -19.59 6.33 -21.26
CA PRO A 125 -19.76 7.13 -22.46
C PRO A 125 -21.26 7.41 -22.69
N ILE A 126 -21.61 8.69 -22.78
CA ILE A 126 -22.93 9.15 -23.20
C ILE A 126 -23.10 8.74 -24.67
N SER A 127 -23.87 7.68 -24.94
CA SER A 127 -24.38 7.43 -26.28
C SER A 127 -25.51 8.45 -26.55
N PRO A 128 -25.38 9.33 -27.55
CA PRO A 128 -26.51 10.15 -27.96
C PRO A 128 -27.53 9.26 -28.68
N ALA A 129 -28.79 9.33 -28.25
CA ALA A 129 -29.92 8.87 -29.04
C ALA A 129 -30.04 9.78 -30.27
N GLY A 130 -30.06 9.19 -31.48
CA GLY A 130 -30.21 9.93 -32.74
C GLY A 130 -29.90 9.11 -33.99
N GLU A 131 -30.93 8.40 -34.47
CA GLU A 131 -31.28 8.09 -35.87
C GLU A 131 -30.21 7.75 -36.93
N SER A 132 -30.31 6.49 -37.37
CA SER A 132 -30.34 6.01 -38.77
C SER A 132 -29.05 5.84 -39.61
N SER A 133 -29.12 4.80 -40.46
CA SER A 133 -28.34 4.51 -41.67
C SER A 133 -27.02 3.69 -41.57
N SER A 134 -27.21 2.37 -41.81
CA SER A 134 -26.40 1.42 -42.62
C SER A 134 -24.86 1.47 -42.61
N PHE A 135 -24.23 0.38 -42.15
CA PHE A 135 -23.47 -0.62 -42.94
C PHE A 135 -22.71 -1.56 -41.97
N PRO A 136 -22.72 -2.90 -42.16
CA PRO A 136 -22.01 -3.82 -41.28
C PRO A 136 -20.58 -3.98 -41.79
N SER A 137 -19.61 -3.37 -41.11
CA SER A 137 -18.21 -3.80 -41.21
C SER A 137 -17.80 -4.43 -39.89
N THR A 138 -17.37 -5.68 -40.00
CA THR A 138 -16.84 -6.56 -38.96
C THR A 138 -15.95 -5.81 -38.00
N ARG A 139 -16.50 -5.45 -36.83
CA ARG A 139 -15.73 -4.95 -35.70
C ARG A 139 -15.23 -6.18 -34.95
N HIS A 140 -13.91 -6.39 -34.93
CA HIS A 140 -13.30 -7.21 -33.90
C HIS A 140 -13.86 -6.72 -32.56
N ALA A 141 -14.57 -7.59 -31.84
CA ALA A 141 -15.02 -7.31 -30.50
C ALA A 141 -13.77 -7.00 -29.67
N ARG A 142 -13.53 -5.71 -29.39
CA ARG A 142 -12.57 -5.32 -28.38
C ARG A 142 -13.18 -5.81 -27.07
N VAL A 143 -12.70 -6.96 -26.64
CA VAL A 143 -13.07 -7.58 -25.36
C VAL A 143 -12.94 -6.48 -24.33
N LYS A 144 -14.07 -6.15 -23.66
CA LYS A 144 -14.05 -5.24 -22.52
C LYS A 144 -13.02 -5.81 -21.54
N PRO A 145 -12.00 -5.05 -21.10
CA PRO A 145 -11.13 -5.52 -20.03
C PRO A 145 -12.02 -5.93 -18.87
N LEU A 146 -11.86 -7.17 -18.38
CA LEU A 146 -12.50 -7.55 -17.12
C LEU A 146 -12.18 -6.47 -16.09
N GLU A 147 -13.19 -5.80 -15.55
CA GLU A 147 -13.02 -4.92 -14.40
C GLU A 147 -12.77 -5.81 -13.18
N LEU A 148 -11.53 -6.24 -13.05
CA LEU A 148 -11.01 -6.92 -11.89
C LEU A 148 -10.92 -5.90 -10.74
N PRO A 149 -11.15 -6.32 -9.49
CA PRO A 149 -10.91 -5.46 -8.33
C PRO A 149 -9.48 -4.90 -8.40
N PRO A 150 -9.26 -3.64 -7.98
CA PRO A 150 -7.95 -3.01 -8.06
C PRO A 150 -6.93 -3.84 -7.28
N ILE A 151 -5.87 -4.26 -7.97
CA ILE A 151 -4.79 -5.03 -7.36
C ILE A 151 -4.12 -4.12 -6.33
N PRO A 152 -4.07 -4.51 -5.04
CA PRO A 152 -3.43 -3.69 -4.03
C PRO A 152 -1.96 -3.50 -4.40
N ILE A 153 -1.47 -2.27 -4.24
CA ILE A 153 -0.05 -1.98 -4.49
C ILE A 153 0.76 -2.79 -3.46
N PRO A 154 1.68 -3.66 -3.91
CA PRO A 154 2.47 -4.48 -3.02
C PRO A 154 3.39 -3.61 -2.17
N THR A 155 3.71 -4.07 -0.96
CA THR A 155 4.65 -3.39 -0.09
C THR A 155 6.05 -3.99 -0.24
N PHE A 156 7.08 -3.16 -0.28
CA PHE A 156 8.47 -3.59 -0.43
C PHE A 156 9.31 -3.19 0.77
N GLY A 157 9.87 -4.18 1.47
CA GLY A 157 10.68 -3.96 2.67
C GLY A 157 12.18 -3.76 2.42
N GLY A 158 12.67 -4.01 1.19
CA GLY A 158 14.10 -4.01 0.87
C GLY A 158 14.74 -5.39 0.70
N SER A 159 13.94 -6.46 0.60
CA SER A 159 14.47 -7.80 0.30
C SER A 159 14.80 -7.91 -1.20
N ILE A 160 16.07 -8.18 -1.53
CA ILE A 160 16.48 -8.42 -2.93
C ILE A 160 15.71 -9.57 -3.60
N TRP A 161 15.23 -10.54 -2.81
CA TRP A 161 14.46 -11.69 -3.30
C TRP A 161 13.06 -11.31 -3.77
N GLU A 162 12.49 -10.27 -3.19
CA GLU A 162 11.13 -9.80 -3.47
C GLU A 162 11.12 -8.71 -4.53
N TRP A 163 12.29 -8.17 -4.92
CA TRP A 163 12.40 -7.01 -5.78
C TRP A 163 11.73 -7.22 -7.14
N ASP A 164 12.01 -8.34 -7.83
CA ASP A 164 11.47 -8.57 -9.18
C ASP A 164 9.94 -8.67 -9.16
N SER A 165 9.40 -9.42 -8.20
CA SER A 165 7.94 -9.58 -8.04
C SER A 165 7.28 -8.25 -7.66
N PHE A 166 7.88 -7.50 -6.73
CA PHE A 166 7.42 -6.17 -6.37
C PHE A 166 7.42 -5.24 -7.58
N TRP A 167 8.54 -5.18 -8.31
CA TRP A 167 8.72 -4.28 -9.43
C TRP A 167 7.76 -4.59 -10.57
N GLU A 168 7.54 -5.86 -10.91
CA GLU A 168 6.62 -6.26 -11.97
C GLU A 168 5.17 -5.82 -11.67
N ILE A 169 4.72 -6.03 -10.44
CA ILE A 169 3.38 -5.63 -10.00
C ILE A 169 3.30 -4.10 -9.90
N PHE A 170 4.29 -3.43 -9.31
CA PHE A 170 4.31 -1.96 -9.19
C PHE A 170 4.37 -1.28 -10.56
N ASN A 171 5.14 -1.83 -11.49
CA ASN A 171 5.28 -1.32 -12.84
C ASN A 171 3.93 -1.36 -13.58
N THR A 172 3.25 -2.49 -13.51
CA THR A 172 1.94 -2.71 -14.15
C THR A 172 0.84 -1.81 -13.55
N ASN A 173 0.83 -1.66 -12.23
CA ASN A 173 -0.25 -0.94 -11.54
C ASN A 173 -0.02 0.57 -11.41
N VAL A 174 1.23 1.04 -11.41
CA VAL A 174 1.56 2.44 -11.11
C VAL A 174 2.51 3.06 -12.15
N HIS A 175 3.67 2.45 -12.41
CA HIS A 175 4.71 3.09 -13.24
C HIS A 175 4.27 3.29 -14.70
N SER A 176 3.62 2.28 -15.27
CA SER A 176 3.12 2.26 -16.66
C SER A 176 1.86 3.11 -16.88
N GLN A 177 1.20 3.56 -15.81
CA GLN A 177 0.01 4.40 -15.90
C GLN A 177 0.37 5.82 -16.33
N ASP A 178 -0.49 6.45 -17.14
CA ASP A 178 -0.32 7.84 -17.58
C ASP A 178 -0.82 8.83 -16.51
N ILE A 179 -0.10 8.87 -15.38
CA ILE A 179 -0.34 9.77 -14.25
C ILE A 179 0.93 10.56 -13.93
N ALA A 180 0.77 11.71 -13.28
CA ALA A 180 1.90 12.59 -12.97
C ALA A 180 2.97 11.89 -12.10
N ASP A 181 4.25 12.10 -12.41
CA ASP A 181 5.38 11.49 -11.69
C ASP A 181 5.38 11.78 -10.19
N MET A 182 4.90 12.96 -9.78
CA MET A 182 4.70 13.30 -8.36
C MET A 182 3.70 12.36 -7.67
N ILE A 183 2.62 11.99 -8.37
CA ILE A 183 1.62 11.04 -7.86
C ILE A 183 2.23 9.64 -7.79
N LYS A 184 2.96 9.23 -8.84
CA LYS A 184 3.70 7.95 -8.84
C LYS A 184 4.70 7.87 -7.69
N PHE A 185 5.37 8.98 -7.37
CA PHE A 185 6.31 9.04 -6.26
C PHE A 185 5.61 8.90 -4.91
N ASN A 186 4.43 9.49 -4.74
CA ASN A 186 3.64 9.29 -3.53
C ASN A 186 3.23 7.83 -3.36
N TYR A 187 2.78 7.17 -4.44
CA TYR A 187 2.49 5.73 -4.41
C TYR A 187 3.72 4.89 -4.09
N LEU A 188 4.88 5.22 -4.67
CA LEU A 188 6.15 4.56 -4.36
C LEU A 188 6.47 4.69 -2.87
N LEU A 189 6.41 5.88 -2.28
CA LEU A 189 6.72 6.10 -0.86
C LEU A 189 5.79 5.35 0.12
N ASN A 190 4.54 5.13 -0.29
CA ASN A 190 3.58 4.33 0.48
C ASN A 190 3.82 2.82 0.32
N ALA A 191 4.26 2.39 -0.86
CA ALA A 191 4.62 1.00 -1.13
C ALA A 191 5.92 0.59 -0.41
N LEU A 192 6.88 1.50 -0.26
CA LEU A 192 8.14 1.22 0.42
C LEU A 192 7.97 1.18 1.95
N LYS A 193 8.65 0.21 2.59
CA LYS A 193 8.78 0.06 4.04
C LYS A 193 10.24 -0.17 4.42
N GLY A 194 10.54 -0.03 5.72
CA GLY A 194 11.85 -0.35 6.29
C GLY A 194 13.02 0.36 5.58
N GLU A 195 14.06 -0.41 5.27
CA GLU A 195 15.31 0.09 4.68
C GLU A 195 15.11 0.72 3.30
N ALA A 196 14.21 0.15 2.48
CA ALA A 196 13.94 0.67 1.15
C ALA A 196 13.31 2.07 1.22
N LYS A 197 12.40 2.30 2.18
CA LYS A 197 11.81 3.63 2.41
C LYS A 197 12.85 4.63 2.90
N GLU A 198 13.69 4.21 3.85
CA GLU A 198 14.72 5.09 4.42
C GLU A 198 15.75 5.54 3.38
N SER A 199 16.11 4.64 2.45
CA SER A 199 17.02 4.95 1.35
C SER A 199 16.47 6.01 0.39
N ILE A 200 15.13 6.11 0.27
CA ILE A 200 14.46 7.04 -0.65
C ILE A 200 14.04 8.34 0.02
N LYS A 201 13.85 8.35 1.34
CA LYS A 201 13.55 9.58 2.11
C LYS A 201 14.60 10.68 1.98
N VAL A 202 15.85 10.33 1.63
CA VAL A 202 16.93 11.29 1.38
C VAL A 202 16.63 12.17 0.16
N LEU A 203 15.79 11.70 -0.76
CA LEU A 203 15.36 12.43 -1.94
C LEU A 203 14.12 13.28 -1.63
N GLN A 204 14.14 14.56 -2.05
CA GLN A 204 12.95 15.42 -1.96
C GLN A 204 11.83 14.89 -2.87
N VAL A 205 10.59 14.92 -2.38
CA VAL A 205 9.40 14.43 -3.10
C VAL A 205 9.00 15.41 -4.21
N THR A 206 9.68 15.33 -5.35
CA THR A 206 9.40 16.09 -6.57
C THR A 206 9.27 15.15 -7.76
N GLY A 207 8.51 15.54 -8.80
CA GLY A 207 8.37 14.73 -10.02
C GLY A 207 9.72 14.38 -10.66
N ASP A 208 10.65 15.34 -10.68
CA ASP A 208 12.01 15.16 -11.22
C ASP A 208 12.84 14.10 -10.47
N ASN A 209 12.54 13.89 -9.19
CA ASN A 209 13.23 12.92 -8.34
C ASN A 209 12.59 11.54 -8.37
N TYR A 210 11.38 11.39 -8.93
CA TYR A 210 10.73 10.08 -9.08
C TYR A 210 11.59 9.11 -9.90
N ASN A 211 12.02 9.54 -11.09
CA ASN A 211 12.85 8.71 -11.96
C ASN A 211 14.20 8.37 -11.31
N LYS A 212 14.78 9.30 -10.54
CA LYS A 212 16.01 9.05 -9.77
C LYS A 212 15.79 8.03 -8.64
N ALA A 213 14.66 8.11 -7.95
CA ALA A 213 14.29 7.17 -6.90
C ALA A 213 14.13 5.75 -7.45
N ILE A 214 13.46 5.60 -8.60
CA ILE A 214 13.31 4.31 -9.28
C ILE A 214 14.65 3.76 -9.73
N GLN A 215 15.49 4.57 -10.38
CA GLN A 215 16.83 4.14 -10.79
C GLN A 215 17.69 3.72 -9.61
N PHE A 216 17.62 4.45 -8.49
CA PHE A 216 18.34 4.09 -7.27
C PHE A 216 17.88 2.73 -6.73
N LEU A 217 16.57 2.48 -6.65
CA LEU A 217 16.03 1.21 -6.17
C LEU A 217 16.41 0.06 -7.10
N HIS A 218 16.34 0.26 -8.42
CA HIS A 218 16.83 -0.72 -9.38
C HIS A 218 18.31 -1.03 -9.15
N ASN A 219 19.17 -0.02 -9.07
CA ASN A 219 20.60 -0.26 -8.89
C ASN A 219 20.91 -0.99 -7.57
N LYS A 220 20.14 -0.71 -6.51
CA LYS A 220 20.34 -1.31 -5.19
C LYS A 220 19.80 -2.73 -5.08
N TYR A 221 18.62 -2.99 -5.64
CA TYR A 221 17.87 -4.24 -5.41
C TYR A 221 17.77 -5.16 -6.63
N ASN A 222 17.95 -4.65 -7.84
CA ASN A 222 18.01 -5.43 -9.08
C ASN A 222 19.42 -5.99 -9.34
N ASN A 223 20.03 -6.61 -8.32
CA ASN A 223 21.35 -7.19 -8.44
C ASN A 223 21.27 -8.72 -8.55
N ARG A 224 21.19 -9.19 -9.80
CA ARG A 224 21.16 -10.61 -10.14
C ARG A 224 22.37 -11.37 -9.61
N GLU A 225 23.57 -10.79 -9.67
CA GLU A 225 24.80 -11.46 -9.21
C GLU A 225 24.77 -11.75 -7.71
N VAL A 226 24.27 -10.81 -6.90
CA VAL A 226 24.14 -11.00 -5.45
C VAL A 226 23.16 -12.13 -5.12
N LEU A 227 22.04 -12.21 -5.85
CA LEU A 227 21.06 -13.29 -5.70
C LEU A 227 21.65 -14.66 -6.07
N ILE A 228 22.37 -14.73 -7.20
CA ILE A 228 23.05 -15.96 -7.64
C ILE A 228 24.09 -16.39 -6.60
N ASN A 229 24.93 -15.47 -6.14
CA ASN A 229 25.94 -15.77 -5.13
C ASN A 229 25.30 -16.28 -3.83
N ALA A 230 24.21 -15.67 -3.38
CA ALA A 230 23.47 -16.14 -2.21
C ALA A 230 22.84 -17.54 -2.41
N LEU A 231 22.34 -17.85 -3.62
CA LEU A 231 21.84 -19.19 -3.96
C LEU A 231 22.97 -20.22 -3.98
N VAL A 232 24.14 -19.87 -4.53
CA VAL A 232 25.32 -20.73 -4.56
C VAL A 232 25.85 -20.97 -3.14
N GLU A 233 25.93 -19.94 -2.31
CA GLU A 233 26.30 -20.09 -0.90
C GLU A 233 25.30 -20.98 -0.17
N ARG A 234 23.99 -20.80 -0.39
CA ARG A 234 22.97 -21.66 0.22
C ARG A 234 23.15 -23.13 -0.18
N MET A 235 23.43 -23.39 -1.45
CA MET A 235 23.76 -24.73 -1.95
C MET A 235 25.04 -25.27 -1.30
N ASP A 236 26.01 -24.42 -0.99
CA ASP A 236 27.23 -24.82 -0.29
C ASP A 236 26.97 -25.27 1.14
N HIS A 237 26.07 -24.59 1.85
CA HIS A 237 25.68 -24.92 3.22
C HIS A 237 24.72 -26.13 3.31
N CYS A 238 24.09 -26.54 2.21
CA CYS A 238 23.33 -27.78 2.17
C CYS A 238 24.25 -28.98 2.37
N SER A 239 24.01 -29.75 3.43
CA SER A 239 24.74 -30.98 3.75
C SER A 239 23.78 -32.07 4.21
N LEU A 240 24.18 -33.32 4.03
CA LEU A 240 23.43 -34.45 4.58
C LEU A 240 23.43 -34.39 6.11
N ARG A 241 22.24 -34.52 6.70
CA ARG A 241 22.07 -34.68 8.15
C ARG A 241 22.36 -36.11 8.62
N GLY A 242 22.25 -37.07 7.71
CA GLY A 242 22.45 -38.50 7.95
C GLY A 242 22.45 -39.28 6.64
N GLN A 243 22.85 -40.56 6.69
CA GLN A 243 22.89 -41.45 5.52
C GLN A 243 21.52 -42.07 5.18
N SER A 244 20.46 -41.71 5.90
CA SER A 244 19.11 -42.22 5.65
C SER A 244 18.58 -41.76 4.30
N ILE A 245 17.83 -42.62 3.62
CA ILE A 245 17.09 -42.28 2.38
C ILE A 245 16.18 -41.05 2.60
N LYS A 246 15.61 -40.92 3.80
CA LYS A 246 14.76 -39.77 4.14
C LYS A 246 15.55 -38.46 4.14
N ASP A 247 16.76 -38.47 4.70
CA ASP A 247 17.62 -37.29 4.78
C ASP A 247 18.19 -36.93 3.40
N GLN A 248 18.48 -37.94 2.57
CA GLN A 248 18.90 -37.75 1.18
C GLN A 248 17.79 -37.16 0.30
N ARG A 249 16.55 -37.64 0.44
CA ARG A 249 15.39 -37.04 -0.26
C ARG A 249 15.17 -35.59 0.14
N HIS A 250 15.26 -35.30 1.43
CA HIS A 250 15.10 -33.94 1.91
C HIS A 250 16.20 -33.01 1.37
N LEU A 251 17.44 -33.47 1.29
CA LEU A 251 18.52 -32.71 0.67
C LEU A 251 18.28 -32.50 -0.83
N LEU A 252 17.80 -33.52 -1.55
CA LEU A 252 17.48 -33.42 -2.97
C LEU A 252 16.39 -32.37 -3.21
N GLU A 253 15.31 -32.37 -2.41
CA GLU A 253 14.25 -31.36 -2.49
C GLU A 253 14.79 -29.94 -2.26
N GLN A 254 15.70 -29.75 -1.30
CA GLN A 254 16.34 -28.47 -1.05
C GLN A 254 17.23 -28.01 -2.22
N LEU A 255 18.06 -28.91 -2.74
CA LEU A 255 18.94 -28.63 -3.87
C LEU A 255 18.13 -28.33 -5.12
N GLN A 256 17.10 -29.12 -5.41
CA GLN A 256 16.21 -28.90 -6.55
C GLN A 256 15.52 -27.53 -6.48
N GLY A 257 15.06 -27.11 -5.29
CA GLY A 257 14.50 -25.78 -5.11
C GLY A 257 15.50 -24.64 -5.37
N ILE A 258 16.79 -24.85 -5.09
CA ILE A 258 17.85 -23.87 -5.41
C ILE A 258 18.14 -23.87 -6.91
N VAL A 259 18.23 -25.04 -7.55
CA VAL A 259 18.44 -25.18 -9.00
C VAL A 259 17.32 -24.50 -9.78
N THR A 260 16.06 -24.72 -9.40
CA THR A 260 14.91 -24.06 -10.05
C THR A 260 14.98 -22.53 -9.90
N GLN A 261 15.40 -22.00 -8.74
CA GLN A 261 15.59 -20.55 -8.57
C GLN A 261 16.75 -20.02 -9.42
N LEU A 262 17.83 -20.78 -9.60
CA LEU A 262 18.92 -20.41 -10.51
C LEU A 262 18.44 -20.39 -11.97
N GLU A 263 17.63 -21.37 -12.39
CA GLU A 263 16.98 -21.40 -13.70
C GLU A 263 16.09 -20.18 -13.95
N GLU A 264 15.22 -19.84 -12.99
CA GLU A 264 14.33 -18.68 -13.08
C GLU A 264 15.10 -17.37 -13.19
N LYS A 265 16.29 -17.28 -12.57
CA LYS A 265 17.19 -16.13 -12.72
C LYS A 265 18.00 -16.16 -14.01
N GLY A 266 17.86 -17.18 -14.85
CA GLY A 266 18.48 -17.30 -16.16
C GLY A 266 19.90 -17.83 -16.14
N GLU A 267 20.30 -18.56 -15.08
CA GLU A 267 21.56 -19.29 -15.04
C GLU A 267 21.45 -20.63 -15.79
N GLU A 268 22.51 -21.01 -16.50
CA GLU A 268 22.60 -22.32 -17.14
C GLU A 268 22.85 -23.40 -16.07
N VAL A 269 21.80 -24.03 -15.58
CA VAL A 269 21.93 -25.06 -14.54
C VAL A 269 22.41 -26.42 -15.05
N ASN A 270 22.29 -26.70 -16.35
CA ASN A 270 22.82 -27.93 -16.96
C ASN A 270 24.34 -27.87 -17.21
N ASN A 271 25.04 -27.02 -16.46
CA ASN A 271 26.49 -26.89 -16.57
C ASN A 271 27.21 -28.00 -15.78
N SER A 272 28.39 -28.41 -16.27
CA SER A 272 29.16 -29.50 -15.67
C SER A 272 29.55 -29.22 -14.21
N TRP A 273 29.70 -27.94 -13.85
CA TRP A 273 30.04 -27.51 -12.50
C TRP A 273 28.90 -27.78 -11.50
N LEU A 274 27.66 -27.42 -11.84
CA LEU A 274 26.50 -27.57 -10.98
C LEU A 274 26.17 -29.04 -10.77
N ILE A 275 26.26 -29.85 -11.83
CA ILE A 275 26.08 -31.30 -11.75
C ILE A 275 27.11 -31.91 -10.80
N LYS A 276 28.40 -31.58 -10.98
CA LYS A 276 29.47 -32.05 -10.07
C LYS A 276 29.24 -31.57 -8.63
N LYS A 277 28.77 -30.34 -8.46
CA LYS A 277 28.53 -29.74 -7.15
C LYS A 277 27.37 -30.40 -6.43
N VAL A 278 26.26 -30.67 -7.11
CA VAL A 278 25.12 -31.43 -6.58
C VAL A 278 25.55 -32.85 -6.20
N LEU A 279 26.27 -33.55 -7.10
CA LEU A 279 26.78 -34.90 -6.83
C LEU A 279 27.72 -34.94 -5.62
N SER A 280 28.57 -33.93 -5.43
CA SER A 280 29.46 -33.85 -4.27
C SER A 280 28.75 -33.73 -2.92
N LYS A 281 27.44 -33.42 -2.91
CA LYS A 281 26.63 -33.35 -1.68
C LYS A 281 26.07 -34.71 -1.24
N PHE A 282 26.16 -35.73 -2.10
CA PHE A 282 25.71 -37.09 -1.81
C PHE A 282 26.89 -38.04 -1.57
N PRO A 283 26.72 -39.15 -0.84
CA PRO A 283 27.79 -40.10 -0.61
C PRO A 283 28.10 -40.87 -1.89
N GLU A 284 29.36 -41.23 -2.12
CA GLU A 284 29.80 -42.00 -3.29
C GLU A 284 29.12 -43.37 -3.44
N SER A 285 28.45 -43.87 -2.40
CA SER A 285 27.70 -45.14 -2.43
C SER A 285 26.43 -45.11 -3.32
N LEU A 286 26.11 -43.97 -3.92
CA LEU A 286 24.96 -43.75 -4.81
C LEU A 286 25.35 -43.25 -6.21
N ALA A 287 26.64 -43.04 -6.48
CA ALA A 287 27.16 -42.61 -7.78
C ALA A 287 27.41 -43.79 -8.73
#